data_AF-A0A959LTC3-F1
#
_entry.id   AF-A0A959LTC3-F1
#
_cell.length_a   1.000
_cell.length_b   1.000
_cell.length_c   1.000
_cell.angle_alpha   90.00
_cell.angle_beta   90.00
_cell.angle_gamma   90.00
#
_symmetry.space_group_name_H-M   'P 1'
#
loop_
_entity.id
_entity.type
_entity.pdbx_description
1 polymer ?
#
loop_
_entity_poly.entity_id
_entity_poly.type
_entity_poly.pdbx_seq_one_letter_code
_entity_poly.pdbx_strand_id
1 'polypeptide(L)'
;FYLYNNKENFNMQHYLPNKLYEFIQARLGVVIGPYVEMKRVVDDYKIGIVVGDNDVDKVAEVLATISKEDVVGYKRNTISAAVALKGENEIDKMAAVFTKISA
;
A
#
# COMPACT_ATOMS: atom_id res chain seq x y z
N PHE A 1 4.34 4.19 9.62
CA PHE A 1 3.65 3.09 10.31
C PHE A 1 2.18 3.46 10.46
N TYR A 2 1.27 2.59 10.00
CA TYR A 2 -0.18 2.76 10.10
C TYR A 2 -0.75 1.78 11.12
N LEU A 3 -0.45 2.02 12.38
CA LEU A 3 -0.95 1.20 13.48
C LEU A 3 -2.11 1.97 14.11
N TYR A 4 -3.29 1.80 13.56
CA TYR A 4 -4.50 2.45 14.05
C TYR A 4 -5.48 1.38 14.52
N ASN A 5 -5.61 1.27 15.84
CA ASN A 5 -6.42 0.23 16.47
C ASN A 5 -7.88 0.67 16.62
N ASN A 6 -8.55 0.92 15.49
CA ASN A 6 -9.99 1.05 15.52
C ASN A 6 -10.63 0.54 14.22
N LYS A 7 -11.15 -0.70 14.26
CA LYS A 7 -11.93 -1.33 13.17
C LYS A 7 -13.42 -0.96 13.24
N GLU A 8 -13.81 0.09 13.96
CA GLU A 8 -15.22 0.40 14.26
C GLU A 8 -16.06 0.82 13.04
N ASN A 9 -15.46 1.20 11.90
CA ASN A 9 -16.26 1.50 10.71
C ASN A 9 -15.61 1.08 9.37
N PHE A 10 -16.48 0.86 8.37
CA PHE A 10 -16.15 0.40 7.03
C PHE A 10 -15.05 1.25 6.35
N ASN A 11 -15.12 2.58 6.49
CA ASN A 11 -14.15 3.48 5.86
C ASN A 11 -12.73 3.25 6.38
N MET A 12 -12.58 2.96 7.68
CA MET A 12 -11.26 2.68 8.26
C MET A 12 -10.73 1.32 7.82
N GLN A 13 -11.60 0.32 7.75
CA GLN A 13 -11.23 -1.02 7.27
C GLN A 13 -10.76 -1.01 5.81
N HIS A 14 -11.35 -0.15 4.97
CA HIS A 14 -11.04 -0.01 3.55
C HIS A 14 -10.18 1.23 3.23
N TYR A 15 -9.56 1.84 4.23
CA TYR A 15 -8.77 3.05 4.02
C TYR A 15 -7.59 2.79 3.08
N LEU A 16 -7.43 3.64 2.06
CA LEU A 16 -6.35 3.57 1.07
C LEU A 16 -5.73 4.96 0.88
N PRO A 17 -4.77 5.35 1.73
CA PRO A 17 -4.20 6.70 1.70
C PRO A 17 -3.33 6.92 0.47
N ASN A 18 -3.34 8.15 -0.04
CA ASN A 18 -2.34 8.64 -1.01
C ASN A 18 -0.90 8.39 -0.54
N LYS A 19 -0.67 8.44 0.77
CA LYS A 19 0.64 8.24 1.37
C LYS A 19 1.22 6.83 1.13
N LEU A 20 0.39 5.80 0.92
CA LEU A 20 0.88 4.50 0.45
C LEU A 20 1.53 4.63 -0.93
N TYR A 21 0.85 5.31 -1.85
CA TYR A 21 1.36 5.56 -3.20
C TYR A 21 2.59 6.46 -3.19
N GLU A 22 2.68 7.45 -2.29
CA GLU A 22 3.89 8.26 -2.13
C GLU A 22 5.11 7.40 -1.76
N PHE A 23 4.96 6.42 -0.86
CA PHE A 23 6.06 5.51 -0.52
C PHE A 23 6.45 4.62 -1.70
N ILE A 24 5.48 4.13 -2.46
CA ILE A 24 5.72 3.37 -3.70
C ILE A 24 6.52 4.22 -4.70
N GLN A 25 6.10 5.47 -4.93
CA GLN A 25 6.80 6.41 -5.81
C GLN A 25 8.18 6.81 -5.25
N ALA A 26 8.39 6.79 -3.94
CA ALA A 26 9.70 6.99 -3.32
C ALA A 26 10.59 5.74 -3.33
N ARG A 27 10.09 4.61 -3.84
CA ARG A 27 10.76 3.30 -3.90
C ARG A 27 11.07 2.74 -2.51
N LEU A 28 10.12 2.91 -1.60
CA LEU A 28 10.21 2.47 -0.22
C LEU A 28 9.27 1.29 0.03
N GLY A 29 9.80 0.21 0.59
CA GLY A 29 8.97 -0.87 1.13
C GLY A 29 8.20 -0.40 2.37
N VAL A 30 7.09 -1.06 2.67
CA VAL A 30 6.19 -0.66 3.76
C VAL A 30 5.89 -1.79 4.74
N VAL A 31 5.65 -1.43 5.99
CA VAL A 31 5.02 -2.31 6.99
C VAL A 31 3.71 -1.67 7.40
N ILE A 32 2.61 -2.38 7.20
CA ILE A 32 1.25 -1.87 7.37
C ILE A 32 0.40 -2.79 8.23
N GLY A 33 -0.69 -2.26 8.79
CA GLY A 33 -1.74 -3.08 9.41
C GLY A 33 -2.64 -3.78 8.39
N PRO A 34 -3.61 -4.59 8.85
CA PRO A 34 -4.42 -5.47 8.01
C PRO A 34 -5.62 -4.74 7.36
N TYR A 35 -5.42 -3.54 6.80
CA TYR A 35 -6.47 -2.80 6.10
C TYR A 35 -6.68 -3.38 4.71
N VAL A 36 -7.93 -3.62 4.33
CA VAL A 36 -8.29 -4.45 3.17
C VAL A 36 -7.63 -3.95 1.88
N GLU A 37 -7.81 -2.65 1.58
CA GLU A 37 -7.30 -2.07 0.35
C GLU A 37 -5.77 -1.91 0.33
N MET A 38 -5.17 -1.52 1.46
CA MET A 38 -3.71 -1.40 1.54
C MET A 38 -3.04 -2.77 1.47
N LYS A 39 -3.60 -3.78 2.16
CA LYS A 39 -3.14 -5.17 2.12
C LYS A 39 -3.13 -5.68 0.68
N ARG A 40 -4.21 -5.46 -0.07
CA ARG A 40 -4.31 -5.84 -1.47
C ARG A 40 -3.15 -5.26 -2.29
N VAL A 41 -2.90 -3.96 -2.20
CA VAL A 41 -1.78 -3.31 -2.92
C VAL A 41 -0.42 -3.87 -2.48
N VAL A 42 -0.19 -4.06 -1.18
CA VAL A 42 1.08 -4.57 -0.67
C VAL A 42 1.36 -6.00 -1.14
N ASP A 43 0.35 -6.87 -1.12
CA ASP A 43 0.45 -8.26 -1.55
C ASP A 43 0.59 -8.40 -3.07
N ASP A 44 -0.24 -7.67 -3.84
CA ASP A 44 -0.26 -7.72 -5.31
C ASP A 44 1.12 -7.36 -5.89
N TYR A 45 1.77 -6.35 -5.31
CA TYR A 45 3.07 -5.86 -5.77
C TYR A 45 4.25 -6.42 -4.96
N LYS A 46 4.01 -7.16 -3.87
CA LYS A 46 5.05 -7.71 -2.98
C LYS A 46 6.02 -6.65 -2.47
N ILE A 47 5.50 -5.53 -2.01
CA ILE A 47 6.28 -4.32 -1.64
C ILE A 47 6.45 -4.12 -0.13
N GLY A 48 6.16 -5.15 0.68
CA GLY A 48 6.21 -5.00 2.11
C GLY A 48 5.56 -6.14 2.89
N ILE A 49 5.25 -5.85 4.15
CA ILE A 49 4.67 -6.81 5.09
C ILE A 49 3.36 -6.23 5.66
N VAL A 50 2.38 -7.11 5.81
CA VAL A 50 1.10 -6.83 6.45
C VAL A 50 1.09 -7.51 7.82
N VAL A 51 1.06 -6.72 8.88
CA VAL A 51 0.98 -7.24 10.25
C VAL A 51 -0.48 -7.57 10.56
N GLY A 52 -0.73 -8.78 11.06
CA GLY A 52 -2.09 -9.30 11.25
C GLY A 52 -2.91 -8.55 12.31
N ASP A 53 -2.26 -7.92 13.28
CA ASP A 53 -2.85 -7.04 14.27
C ASP A 53 -2.00 -5.78 14.43
N ASN A 54 -2.63 -4.66 14.78
CA ASN A 54 -1.96 -3.38 15.06
C ASN A 54 -1.29 -3.36 16.45
N ASP A 55 -0.73 -4.51 16.85
CA ASP A 55 -0.02 -4.70 18.10
C ASP A 55 1.43 -4.24 17.93
N VAL A 56 1.87 -3.37 18.83
CA VAL A 56 3.22 -2.79 18.79
C VAL A 56 4.30 -3.86 18.91
N ASP A 57 4.07 -4.88 19.74
CA ASP A 57 5.05 -5.94 19.96
C ASP A 57 5.20 -6.79 18.69
N LYS A 58 4.09 -7.15 18.04
CA LYS A 58 4.10 -7.86 16.75
C LYS A 58 4.79 -7.06 15.65
N VAL A 59 4.64 -5.73 15.65
CA VAL A 59 5.34 -4.87 14.68
C VAL A 59 6.83 -4.88 14.95
N ALA A 60 7.25 -4.79 16.20
CA ALA A 60 8.66 -4.90 16.59
C ALA A 60 9.26 -6.24 16.16
N GLU A 61 8.55 -7.35 16.42
CA GLU A 61 8.95 -8.69 15.98
C GLU A 61 9.12 -8.76 14.46
N VAL A 62 8.13 -8.28 13.70
CA VAL A 62 8.21 -8.25 12.22
C VAL A 62 9.41 -7.44 11.77
N LEU A 63 9.61 -6.23 12.31
CA LEU A 63 10.75 -5.39 11.95
C LEU A 63 12.09 -6.07 12.24
N ALA A 64 12.20 -6.83 13.33
CA ALA A 64 13.41 -7.57 13.69
C ALA A 64 13.72 -8.74 12.72
N THR A 65 12.71 -9.26 12.02
CA THR A 65 12.89 -10.34 11.02
C THR A 65 13.29 -9.86 9.64
N ILE A 66 13.15 -8.56 9.34
CA ILE A 66 13.41 -8.02 8.00
C ILE A 66 14.92 -8.05 7.70
N SER A 67 15.31 -8.84 6.71
CA SER A 67 16.68 -8.89 6.24
C SER A 67 17.00 -7.75 5.27
N LYS A 68 18.29 -7.53 5.01
CA LYS A 68 18.73 -6.58 3.98
C LYS A 68 18.21 -6.99 2.59
N GLU A 69 18.19 -8.30 2.33
CA GLU A 69 17.73 -8.90 1.09
C GLU A 69 16.24 -8.63 0.87
N ASP A 70 15.43 -8.70 1.93
CA ASP A 70 14.01 -8.33 1.90
C ASP A 70 13.83 -6.85 1.54
N VAL A 71 14.57 -5.95 2.18
CA VAL A 71 14.51 -4.50 1.89
C VAL A 71 14.86 -4.20 0.44
N VAL A 72 15.92 -4.84 -0.09
CA VAL A 72 16.30 -4.71 -1.50
C VAL A 72 15.22 -5.28 -2.41
N GLY A 73 14.61 -6.42 -2.03
CA GLY A 73 13.48 -7.03 -2.73
C GLY A 73 12.28 -6.10 -2.83
N TYR A 74 11.82 -5.56 -1.70
CA TYR A 74 10.70 -4.62 -1.65
C TYR A 74 10.99 -3.37 -2.46
N LYS A 75 12.17 -2.77 -2.31
CA LYS A 75 12.60 -1.62 -3.12
C LYS A 75 12.54 -1.93 -4.61
N ARG A 76 13.07 -3.08 -5.05
CA ARG A 76 13.01 -3.46 -6.46
C ARG A 76 11.56 -3.60 -6.94
N ASN A 77 10.71 -4.22 -6.15
CA ASN A 77 9.30 -4.42 -6.50
C ASN A 77 8.52 -3.09 -6.57
N THR A 78 8.87 -2.11 -5.74
CA THR A 78 8.23 -0.78 -5.83
C THR A 78 8.51 -0.06 -7.15
N ILE A 79 9.58 -0.41 -7.88
CA ILE A 79 9.88 0.21 -9.19
C ILE A 79 8.78 -0.11 -10.21
N SER A 80 8.37 -1.38 -10.32
CA SER A 80 7.28 -1.77 -11.21
C SER A 80 5.94 -1.27 -10.71
N ALA A 81 5.70 -1.33 -9.39
CA ALA A 81 4.49 -0.80 -8.78
C ALA A 81 4.31 0.70 -9.04
N ALA A 82 5.39 1.49 -8.97
CA ALA A 82 5.36 2.93 -9.24
C ALA A 82 4.92 3.26 -10.67
N VAL A 83 5.31 2.45 -11.65
CA VAL A 83 4.88 2.64 -13.05
C VAL A 83 3.40 2.28 -13.23
N ALA A 84 2.97 1.19 -12.59
CA ALA A 84 1.59 0.71 -12.69
C ALA A 84 0.59 1.61 -11.94
N LEU A 85 0.99 2.16 -10.80
CA LEU A 85 0.15 2.92 -9.88
C LEU A 85 0.41 4.44 -9.93
N LYS A 86 0.84 4.94 -11.09
CA LYS A 86 1.00 6.37 -11.32
C LYS A 86 -0.36 7.05 -11.55
N GLY A 87 -0.50 8.29 -11.09
CA GLY A 87 -1.77 9.01 -11.11
C GLY A 87 -2.31 9.27 -12.51
N GLU A 88 -1.43 9.39 -13.52
CA GLU A 88 -1.80 9.60 -14.91
C GLU A 88 -2.73 8.50 -15.42
N ASN A 89 -2.50 7.25 -15.00
CA ASN A 89 -3.37 6.12 -15.38
C ASN A 89 -4.80 6.29 -14.85
N GLU A 90 -4.96 6.90 -13.67
CA GLU A 90 -6.28 7.14 -13.09
C GLU A 90 -6.96 8.36 -13.73
N ILE A 91 -6.19 9.38 -14.12
CA ILE A 91 -6.69 10.52 -14.89
C ILE A 91 -7.25 10.04 -16.24
N ASP A 92 -6.52 9.18 -16.95
CA ASP A 92 -6.94 8.64 -18.24
C ASP A 92 -8.25 7.84 -18.12
N LYS A 93 -8.38 7.00 -17.08
CA LYS A 93 -9.63 6.28 -16.80
C LYS A 93 -10.77 7.24 -16.51
N MET A 94 -10.52 8.26 -15.69
CA MET A 94 -11.52 9.25 -15.34
C MET A 94 -12.01 10.02 -16.57
N ALA A 95 -11.09 10.46 -17.43
CA ALA A 95 -11.40 11.12 -18.70
C ALA A 95 -12.28 10.23 -19.59
N ALA A 96 -11.95 8.94 -19.72
CA ALA A 96 -12.73 7.99 -20.51
C ALA A 96 -14.18 7.82 -19.98
N VAL A 97 -14.37 7.86 -18.65
CA VAL A 97 -15.71 7.82 -18.05
C VAL A 97 -16.49 9.11 -18.34
N PHE A 98 -15.86 10.28 -18.18
CA PHE A 98 -16.51 11.56 -18.47
C PHE A 98 -16.93 11.69 -19.93
N THR A 99 -16.10 11.24 -20.87
CA THR A 99 -16.45 11.22 -22.30
C THR A 99 -17.69 10.35 -22.57
N LYS A 100 -17.82 9.20 -21.89
CA LYS A 100 -18.98 8.31 -22.06
C LYS A 100 -20.28 8.90 -21.50
N ILE A 101 -20.20 9.66 -20.40
CA ILE A 101 -21.39 10.26 -19.77
C ILE A 101 -21.83 11.54 -20.50
N SER A 102 -20.90 12.21 -21.19
CA SER A 102 -21.19 13.46 -21.93
C SER A 102 -21.69 13.23 -23.36
N ALA A 103 -21.72 11.97 -23.82
CA ALA A 103 -22.22 11.54 -25.13
C ALA A 103 -23.67 11.08 -25.04
#